data_AF-A0A379VS80-F1
#
_entry.id   AF-A0A379VS80-F1
#
_cell.length_a   1.000
_cell.length_b   1.000
_cell.length_c   1.000
_cell.angle_alpha   90.00
_cell.angle_beta   90.00
_cell.angle_gamma   90.00
#
_symmetry.space_group_name_H-M   'P 1'
#
loop_
_entity.id
_entity.type
_entity.pdbx_description
1 polymer ?
#
loop_
_entity_poly.entity_id
_entity_poly.type
_entity_poly.pdbx_seq_one_letter_code
_entity_poly.pdbx_strand_id
1 'polypeptide(L)'
;MEETALLPLLDQAMQTIQGPAQSKKLSLRTFVGQHVPLYFHTDSIRLRQILVNLLGNAVKFTETGGIRLTVKRHEEQLIFLVSDSGKGIEIQQQSQIFTAFLSSRHKFARYRNWTDYCVKPG
;
A
#
# COMPACT_ATOMS: atom_id res chain seq x y z
N MET A 1 15.56 10.47 -2.46
CA MET A 1 14.86 10.92 -1.24
C MET A 1 14.75 12.41 -1.38
N GLU A 2 13.53 12.85 -1.58
CA GLU A 2 13.12 14.18 -1.99
C GLU A 2 11.82 14.51 -1.25
N GLU A 3 11.53 15.79 -1.07
CA GLU A 3 10.24 16.20 -0.53
C GLU A 3 9.14 15.84 -1.53
N THR A 4 8.13 15.09 -1.08
CA THR A 4 7.08 14.53 -1.92
C THR A 4 5.72 14.90 -1.36
N ALA A 5 4.83 15.41 -2.23
CA ALA A 5 3.44 15.64 -1.90
C ALA A 5 2.66 14.31 -1.82
N LEU A 6 1.96 14.08 -0.72
CA LEU A 6 1.26 12.82 -0.45
C LEU A 6 0.09 12.58 -1.40
N LEU A 7 -0.82 13.56 -1.54
CA LEU A 7 -2.06 13.33 -2.31
C LEU A 7 -1.78 13.01 -3.79
N PRO A 8 -0.91 13.76 -4.52
CA PRO A 8 -0.57 13.40 -5.90
C PRO A 8 0.04 12.01 -6.04
N LEU A 9 0.87 11.59 -5.08
CA LEU A 9 1.48 10.27 -5.07
C LEU A 9 0.43 9.16 -4.92
N LEU A 10 -0.52 9.34 -3.99
CA LEU A 10 -1.62 8.40 -3.78
C LEU A 10 -2.51 8.33 -5.02
N ASP A 11 -2.87 9.48 -5.60
CA ASP A 11 -3.71 9.56 -6.80
C ASP A 11 -3.06 8.85 -7.98
N GLN A 12 -1.76 9.05 -8.23
CA GLN A 12 -1.02 8.36 -9.28
C GLN A 12 -1.04 6.83 -9.11
N ALA A 13 -0.85 6.34 -7.88
CA ALA A 13 -0.92 4.91 -7.59
C ALA A 13 -2.33 4.36 -7.82
N MET A 14 -3.36 5.06 -7.33
CA MET A 14 -4.76 4.64 -7.48
C MET A 14 -5.24 4.67 -8.93
N GLN A 15 -4.81 5.67 -9.72
CA GLN A 15 -5.17 5.82 -11.13
C GLN A 15 -4.67 4.64 -11.97
N THR A 16 -3.48 4.13 -11.67
CA THR A 16 -2.91 2.94 -12.34
C THR A 16 -3.78 1.69 -12.13
N ILE A 17 -4.47 1.62 -10.99
CA ILE A 17 -5.24 0.45 -10.55
C ILE A 17 -6.74 0.58 -10.87
N GLN A 18 -7.19 1.79 -11.19
CA GLN A 18 -8.59 2.10 -11.44
C GLN A 18 -9.21 1.24 -12.56
N GLY A 19 -8.56 1.14 -13.72
CA GLY A 19 -9.05 0.32 -14.84
C GLY A 19 -9.23 -1.16 -14.48
N PRO A 20 -8.17 -1.84 -13.97
CA PRO A 20 -8.26 -3.22 -13.50
C PRO A 20 -9.31 -3.46 -12.40
N ALA A 21 -9.49 -2.52 -11.47
CA ALA A 21 -10.50 -2.66 -10.42
C ALA A 21 -11.93 -2.49 -10.97
N GLN A 22 -12.13 -1.53 -11.88
CA GLN A 22 -13.42 -1.27 -12.52
C GLN A 22 -13.88 -2.45 -13.40
N SER A 23 -12.97 -3.09 -14.14
CA SER A 23 -13.32 -4.27 -14.95
C SER A 23 -13.82 -5.44 -14.09
N LYS A 24 -13.36 -5.55 -12.85
CA LYS A 24 -13.84 -6.51 -11.84
C LYS A 24 -14.97 -5.96 -10.95
N LYS A 25 -15.45 -4.74 -11.20
CA LYS A 25 -16.48 -4.04 -10.40
C LYS A 25 -16.13 -3.94 -8.91
N LEU A 26 -14.83 -3.86 -8.59
CA LEU A 26 -14.34 -3.70 -7.22
C LEU A 26 -14.43 -2.23 -6.80
N SER A 27 -14.84 -1.99 -5.55
CA SER A 27 -14.75 -0.63 -4.98
C SER A 27 -13.30 -0.29 -4.63
N LEU A 28 -12.87 0.93 -4.94
CA LEU A 28 -11.57 1.48 -4.55
C LEU A 28 -11.80 2.65 -3.59
N ARG A 29 -11.10 2.66 -2.45
CA ARG A 29 -11.21 3.75 -1.46
C ARG A 29 -9.83 4.12 -0.91
N THR A 30 -9.65 5.41 -0.64
CA THR A 30 -8.45 5.94 0.02
C THR A 30 -8.85 6.64 1.31
N PHE A 31 -8.10 6.39 2.39
CA PHE A 31 -8.29 7.04 3.68
C PHE A 31 -6.96 7.61 4.17
N VAL A 32 -6.94 8.90 4.47
CA VAL A 32 -5.78 9.60 5.02
C VAL A 32 -6.10 10.03 6.44
N GLY A 33 -5.29 9.61 7.40
CA GLY A 33 -5.46 9.99 8.81
C GLY A 33 -5.22 11.48 9.05
N GLN A 34 -5.90 12.04 10.06
CA GLN A 34 -5.87 13.47 10.37
C GLN A 34 -4.46 14.03 10.65
N HIS A 35 -3.57 13.22 11.23
CA HIS A 35 -2.21 13.63 11.60
C HIS A 35 -1.14 13.29 10.54
N VAL A 36 -1.55 12.90 9.34
CA VAL A 36 -0.64 12.62 8.25
C VAL A 36 -0.21 13.94 7.59
N PRO A 37 1.10 14.23 7.48
CA PRO A 37 1.58 15.43 6.82
C PRO A 37 1.32 15.35 5.31
N LEU A 38 1.06 16.50 4.68
CA LEU A 38 0.84 16.59 3.24
C LEU A 38 2.14 16.43 2.43
N TYR A 39 3.29 16.65 3.06
CA TYR A 39 4.62 16.52 2.47
C TYR A 39 5.50 15.66 3.38
N PHE A 40 6.37 14.86 2.78
CA PHE A 40 7.34 14.03 3.49
C PHE A 40 8.52 13.67 2.60
N HIS A 41 9.67 13.41 3.20
CA HIS A 41 10.86 12.97 2.47
C HIS A 41 10.79 11.47 2.13
N THR A 42 10.83 11.14 0.83
CA THR A 42 10.84 9.76 0.35
C THR A 42 11.42 9.64 -1.06
N ASP A 43 11.57 8.42 -1.57
CA ASP A 43 11.75 8.17 -3.01
C ASP A 43 10.37 7.90 -3.62
N SER A 44 9.82 8.92 -4.27
CA SER A 44 8.45 8.94 -4.79
C SER A 44 8.21 7.87 -5.85
N ILE A 45 9.19 7.63 -6.73
CA ILE A 45 9.12 6.62 -7.78
C ILE A 45 9.04 5.24 -7.16
N ARG A 46 9.93 4.95 -6.19
CA ARG A 46 9.99 3.65 -5.53
C ARG A 46 8.75 3.40 -4.67
N LEU A 47 8.29 4.38 -3.92
CA LEU A 47 7.08 4.27 -3.10
C LEU A 47 5.84 4.04 -3.98
N ARG A 48 5.69 4.77 -5.09
CA ARG A 48 4.60 4.53 -6.06
C ARG A 48 4.63 3.11 -6.59
N GLN A 49 5.81 2.60 -6.97
CA GLN A 49 5.95 1.22 -7.46
C GLN A 49 5.52 0.19 -6.41
N ILE A 50 5.89 0.40 -5.15
CA ILE A 50 5.49 -0.47 -4.04
C ILE A 50 3.96 -0.45 -3.87
N LEU A 51 3.34 0.73 -3.86
CA LEU A 51 1.89 0.87 -3.73
C LEU A 51 1.16 0.21 -4.90
N VAL A 52 1.60 0.44 -6.14
CA VAL A 52 1.02 -0.18 -7.34
C VAL A 52 1.13 -1.71 -7.28
N ASN A 53 2.26 -2.25 -6.83
CA ASN A 53 2.42 -3.70 -6.69
C ASN A 53 1.46 -4.29 -5.65
N LEU A 54 1.33 -3.65 -4.49
CA LEU A 54 0.42 -4.10 -3.43
C LEU A 54 -1.05 -4.01 -3.88
N LEU A 55 -1.45 -2.88 -4.46
CA LEU A 55 -2.80 -2.66 -4.98
C LEU A 55 -3.12 -3.60 -6.16
N GLY A 56 -2.14 -3.87 -7.03
CA GLY A 56 -2.27 -4.81 -8.15
C GLY A 56 -2.50 -6.24 -7.66
N ASN A 57 -1.79 -6.66 -6.61
CA ASN A 57 -2.04 -7.93 -5.95
C ASN A 57 -3.45 -7.98 -5.35
N ALA A 58 -3.87 -6.92 -4.66
CA ALA A 58 -5.22 -6.83 -4.10
C ALA A 58 -6.32 -6.98 -5.19
N VAL A 59 -6.18 -6.31 -6.34
CA VAL A 59 -7.11 -6.47 -7.48
C VAL A 59 -7.09 -7.89 -8.04
N LYS A 60 -5.90 -8.45 -8.22
CA LYS A 60 -5.72 -9.80 -8.77
C LYS A 60 -6.49 -10.83 -7.94
N PHE A 61 -6.39 -10.77 -6.62
CA PHE A 61 -6.91 -11.80 -5.71
C PHE A 61 -8.28 -11.50 -5.08
N THR A 62 -8.85 -10.31 -5.32
CA THR A 62 -10.21 -9.97 -4.90
C THR A 62 -11.18 -10.16 -6.06
N GLU A 63 -12.18 -11.04 -5.91
CA GLU A 63 -13.20 -11.27 -6.93
C GLU A 63 -14.41 -10.34 -6.77
N THR A 64 -14.83 -10.10 -5.53
CA THR A 64 -15.95 -9.21 -5.19
C THR A 64 -15.63 -8.36 -3.96
N GLY A 65 -16.31 -7.22 -3.81
CA GLY A 65 -16.13 -6.30 -2.68
C GLY A 65 -15.23 -5.11 -3.02
N GLY A 66 -14.08 -4.97 -2.36
CA GLY A 66 -13.26 -3.78 -2.55
C GLY A 66 -11.87 -3.80 -1.94
N ILE A 67 -11.14 -2.74 -2.29
CA ILE A 67 -9.76 -2.49 -1.90
C ILE A 67 -9.69 -1.10 -1.27
N ARG A 68 -8.90 -1.00 -0.21
CA ARG A 68 -8.72 0.20 0.59
C ARG A 68 -7.25 0.51 0.76
N LEU A 69 -6.83 1.70 0.36
CA LEU A 69 -5.53 2.27 0.74
C LEU A 69 -5.72 3.17 1.95
N THR A 70 -5.00 2.90 3.03
CA THR A 70 -5.03 3.71 4.26
C THR A 70 -3.64 4.25 4.56
N VAL A 71 -3.53 5.55 4.81
CA VAL A 71 -2.29 6.19 5.26
C VAL A 71 -2.48 6.66 6.70
N LYS A 72 -1.58 6.25 7.57
CA LYS A 72 -1.56 6.65 8.99
C LYS A 72 -0.18 7.17 9.36
N ARG A 73 -0.13 8.06 10.34
CA ARG A 73 1.10 8.41 11.04
C ARG A 73 1.19 7.60 12.33
N HIS A 74 2.35 7.01 12.58
CA HIS A 74 2.70 6.37 13.83
C HIS A 74 4.09 6.86 14.23
N GLU A 75 4.17 7.68 15.28
CA GLU A 75 5.40 8.37 15.68
C GLU A 75 6.03 9.14 14.49
N GLU A 76 7.31 8.90 14.23
CA GLU A 76 8.07 9.41 13.10
C GLU A 76 8.05 8.44 11.92
N GLN A 77 6.89 7.83 11.64
CA GLN A 77 6.68 6.99 10.45
C GLN A 77 5.30 7.20 9.83
N LEU A 78 5.25 7.21 8.50
CA LEU A 78 4.05 7.00 7.72
C LEU A 78 3.91 5.51 7.41
N ILE A 79 2.71 5.00 7.65
CA ILE A 79 2.32 3.62 7.40
C ILE A 79 1.31 3.64 6.24
N PHE A 80 1.65 2.93 5.18
CA PHE A 80 0.76 2.68 4.05
C PHE A 80 0.22 1.26 4.13
N LEU A 81 -1.09 1.14 4.30
CA LEU A 81 -1.81 -0.13 4.43
C LEU A 81 -2.73 -0.33 3.21
N VAL A 82 -2.53 -1.44 2.49
CA VAL A 82 -3.46 -1.91 1.47
C VAL A 82 -4.28 -3.05 2.06
N SER A 83 -5.60 -2.90 2.08
CA SER A 83 -6.54 -3.92 2.54
C SER A 83 -7.52 -4.29 1.44
N ASP A 84 -7.86 -5.57 1.35
CA ASP A 84 -8.83 -6.09 0.40
C ASP A 84 -9.82 -7.07 1.05
N SER A 85 -10.92 -7.35 0.36
CA SER A 85 -11.95 -8.30 0.78
C SER A 85 -11.83 -9.66 0.09
N GLY A 86 -10.68 -9.97 -0.51
CA GLY A 86 -10.44 -11.24 -1.18
C GLY A 86 -10.35 -12.42 -0.21
N LYS A 87 -10.05 -13.60 -0.76
CA LYS A 87 -9.94 -14.87 -0.01
C LYS A 87 -8.83 -14.90 1.05
N GLY A 88 -8.04 -13.83 1.15
CA GLY A 88 -6.86 -13.76 1.99
C GLY A 88 -5.75 -14.69 1.53
N ILE A 89 -4.73 -14.82 2.37
CA ILE A 89 -3.60 -15.72 2.18
C ILE A 89 -3.62 -16.71 3.33
N GLU A 90 -3.58 -18.01 3.02
CA GLU A 90 -3.43 -19.07 4.01
C GLU A 90 -2.21 -18.83 4.91
N ILE A 91 -2.37 -19.05 6.22
CA ILE A 91 -1.37 -18.69 7.24
C ILE A 91 0.02 -19.30 6.94
N GLN A 92 0.06 -20.49 6.34
CA GLN A 92 1.30 -21.20 6.00
C GLN A 92 2.04 -20.55 4.80
N GLN A 93 1.31 -19.89 3.90
CA GLN A 93 1.88 -19.22 2.72
C GLN A 93 2.37 -17.80 3.04
N GLN A 94 1.88 -17.19 4.13
CA GLN A 94 2.25 -15.83 4.53
C GLN A 94 3.75 -15.65 4.87
N SER A 95 4.45 -16.71 5.27
CA SER A 95 5.89 -16.64 5.59
C SER A 95 6.77 -16.61 4.34
N GLN A 96 6.26 -17.03 3.17
CA GLN A 96 7.03 -17.21 1.94
C GLN A 96 6.83 -16.07 0.93
N ILE A 97 5.72 -15.34 0.99
CA ILE A 97 5.35 -14.32 0.01
C ILE A 97 6.31 -13.11 0.02
N PHE A 98 6.93 -12.81 1.18
CA PHE A 98 7.84 -11.67 1.32
C PHE A 98 9.32 -12.04 1.23
N THR A 99 9.65 -13.34 1.28
CA THR A 99 11.05 -13.82 1.20
C THR A 99 11.68 -13.48 -0.15
N ALA A 100 10.89 -13.45 -1.22
CA ALA A 100 11.34 -13.08 -2.56
C ALA A 100 11.62 -11.57 -2.73
N PHE A 101 11.17 -10.71 -1.80
CA PHE A 101 11.31 -9.25 -1.89
C PHE A 101 12.28 -8.65 -0.85
N LEU A 102 12.90 -9.48 -0.01
CA LEU A 102 13.89 -9.09 1.02
C LEU A 102 15.29 -8.79 0.45
N SER A 103 15.39 -8.22 -0.74
CA SER A 103 16.66 -7.65 -1.21
C SER A 103 16.90 -6.28 -0.54
N SER A 104 17.52 -6.35 0.64
CA SER A 104 18.53 -5.44 1.19
C SER A 104 18.19 -3.96 1.51
N ARG A 105 16.96 -3.44 1.39
CA ARG A 105 16.74 -2.01 1.76
C ARG A 105 15.37 -1.56 2.29
N HIS A 106 14.45 -2.48 2.59
CA HIS A 106 13.08 -2.11 2.99
C HIS A 106 12.67 -2.79 4.29
N LYS A 107 12.18 -2.01 5.26
CA LYS A 107 11.54 -2.54 6.47
C LYS A 107 10.04 -2.62 6.23
N PHE A 108 9.54 -3.84 6.05
CA PHE A 108 8.11 -4.14 6.13
C PHE A 108 7.80 -4.55 7.56
N ALA A 109 6.77 -3.97 8.18
CA ALA A 109 6.27 -4.42 9.48
C ALA A 109 5.10 -5.37 9.25
N ARG A 110 5.07 -6.48 10.00
CA ARG A 110 3.96 -7.45 10.00
C ARG A 110 3.08 -7.19 11.21
N TYR A 111 1.85 -6.73 10.99
CA TYR A 111 0.78 -6.82 11.97
C TYR A 111 -0.32 -7.76 11.45
N ARG A 112 -0.74 -8.70 12.30
CA ARG A 112 -1.81 -9.72 12.11
C ARG A 112 -2.56 -9.62 10.77
N ASN A 113 -2.28 -10.55 9.84
CA ASN A 113 -2.93 -10.72 8.53
C ASN A 113 -2.61 -9.67 7.43
N TRP A 114 -1.67 -8.74 7.63
CA TRP A 114 -1.42 -7.64 6.68
C TRP A 114 0.07 -7.33 6.47
N THR A 115 0.35 -6.56 5.42
CA THR A 115 1.69 -6.05 5.09
C THR A 115 1.71 -4.54 5.05
N ASP A 116 2.50 -3.96 5.93
CA ASP A 116 2.70 -2.52 6.08
C ASP A 116 4.04 -2.09 5.47
N TYR A 117 4.04 -0.98 4.72
CA TYR A 117 5.25 -0.30 4.30
C TYR A 117 5.46 0.98 5.12
N CYS A 118 6.60 1.07 5.82
CA CYS A 118 6.94 2.21 6.70
C CYS A 118 7.93 3.17 6.03
N VAL A 119 7.63 4.47 6.08
CA VAL A 119 8.52 5.56 5.64
C VAL A 119 8.70 6.55 6.79
N LYS A 120 9.92 6.95 7.14
CA LYS A 120 10.13 8.02 8.13
C LYS A 120 9.81 9.39 7.49
N PRO A 121 8.99 10.27 8.09
CA PRO A 121 9.00 11.68 7.76
C PRO A 121 10.37 12.20 8.21
N GLY A 122 11.21 12.53 7.24
CA GLY A 122 12.33 13.45 7.45
C GLY A 122 11.81 14.87 7.51
#